data_AF-A0A078F356-F1
#
_entry.id   AF-A0A078F356-F1
#
_cell.length_a   1.000
_cell.length_b   1.000
_cell.length_c   1.000
_cell.angle_alpha   90.00
_cell.angle_beta   90.00
_cell.angle_gamma   90.00
#
_symmetry.space_group_name_H-M   'P 1'
#
loop_
_entity.id
_entity.type
_entity.pdbx_description
1 polymer ?
#
loop_
_entity_poly.entity_id
_entity_poly.type
_entity_poly.pdbx_seq_one_letter_code
_entity_poly.pdbx_strand_id
1 'polypeptide(L)' 'MLLFWDSPANRKWEIWCAEISLQRRKETGEIWGTVEWSEAVTTIDYPLHRPRHCKILYSLSFNL' A
#
# COMPACT_ATOMS: atom_id res chain seq x y z
N MET A 1 -8.18 -5.10 2.95
CA MET A 1 -7.28 -5.31 1.80
C MET A 1 -5.91 -4.82 2.22
N LEU A 2 -4.86 -5.61 2.04
CA LEU A 2 -3.49 -5.14 2.23
C LEU A 2 -2.92 -4.68 0.90
N LEU A 3 -2.28 -3.51 0.88
CA LEU A 3 -1.54 -2.99 -0.26
C LEU A 3 -0.07 -2.85 0.11
N PHE A 4 0.81 -3.33 -0.76
CA PHE A 4 2.24 -3.11 -0.68
C PHE A 4 2.70 -2.32 -1.89
N TRP A 5 3.53 -1.30 -1.67
CA TRP A 5 4.16 -0.53 -2.73
C TRP A 5 5.57 -0.15 -2.35
N ASP A 6 6.40 0.12 -3.37
CA ASP A 6 7.72 0.70 -3.18
C ASP A 6 7.64 2.22 -3.22
N SER A 7 8.39 2.88 -2.33
CA SER A 7 8.50 4.33 -2.25
C SER A 7 9.97 4.72 -2.22
N PRO A 8 10.40 5.70 -3.04
CA PRO A 8 11.78 6.18 -3.01
C PRO A 8 12.03 6.96 -1.71
N ALA A 9 13.02 6.52 -0.94
CA ALA A 9 13.52 7.19 0.26
C ALA A 9 14.98 7.64 0.06
N ASN A 10 15.51 8.43 0.99
CA ASN A 10 16.88 8.97 0.88
C ASN A 10 17.92 7.85 0.72
N ARG A 11 18.40 7.66 -0.52
CA ARG A 11 19.38 6.64 -0.93
C ARG A 11 18.94 5.18 -0.74
N LYS A 12 17.65 4.91 -0.53
CA LYS A 12 17.07 3.56 -0.39
C LYS A 12 15.68 3.49 -1.00
N TRP A 13 15.18 2.28 -1.20
CA TRP A 13 13.77 2.05 -1.47
C TRP A 13 13.11 1.47 -0.22
N GLU A 14 11.98 2.02 0.16
CA GLU A 14 11.18 1.48 1.26
C GLU A 14 9.99 0.75 0.68
N ILE A 15 9.68 -0.41 1.26
CA ILE A 15 8.43 -1.07 1.01
C ILE A 15 7.47 -0.65 2.10
N TRP A 16 6.34 -0.10 1.68
CA TRP A 16 5.29 0.38 2.55
C TRP A 16 4.10 -0.58 2.53
N CYS A 17 3.28 -0.51 3.58
CA CYS A 17 2.05 -1.26 3.67
C CYS A 17 0.93 -0.36 4.17
N ALA A 18 -0.27 -0.55 3.61
CA ALA A 18 -1.49 0.00 4.15
C ALA A 18 -2.58 -1.07 4.16
N GLU A 19 -3.37 -1.07 5.23
CA GLU A 19 -4.60 -1.82 5.31
C GLU A 19 -5.78 -0.92 4.94
N ILE A 20 -6.56 -1.34 3.96
CA ILE A 20 -7.75 -0.65 3.49
C ILE A 20 -8.97 -1.52 3.75
N SER A 21 -9.91 -0.98 4.52
CA SER A 21 -11.17 -1.63 4.85
C SER A 21 -12.31 -0.81 4.26
N LEU A 22 -13.11 -1.41 3.37
CA LEU A 22 -14.22 -0.73 2.69
C LEU A 22 -15.54 -1.45 2.99
N GLN A 23 -16.60 -0.66 3.18
CA GLN A 23 -17.96 -1.13 3.36
C GLN A 23 -18.90 -0.31 2.49
N ARG A 24 -19.82 -0.98 1.81
CA ARG A 24 -20.86 -0.32 1.02
C ARG A 24 -22.16 -0.23 1.81
N ARG A 25 -22.66 0.98 2.04
CA ARG A 25 -23.98 1.19 2.66
C ARG A 25 -25.06 0.87 1.65
N LYS A 26 -25.96 -0.06 2.00
CA LYS A 26 -26.96 -0.58 1.05
C LYS A 26 -28.02 0.47 0.72
N GLU A 27 -28.29 1.37 1.65
CA GLU A 27 -29.37 2.35 1.58
C GLU A 27 -29.01 3.55 0.70
N THR A 28 -27.78 4.07 0.85
CA THR A 28 -27.30 5.24 0.09
C THR A 28 -26.44 4.85 -1.11
N GLY A 29 -25.94 3.60 -1.14
CA GLY A 29 -25.00 3.12 -2.14
C GLY A 29 -23.56 3.60 -1.95
N GLU A 30 -23.32 4.45 -0.95
CA GLU A 30 -22.01 5.02 -0.62
C GLU A 30 -21.01 3.95 -0.17
N ILE A 31 -19.73 4.21 -0.44
CA ILE A 31 -18.63 3.37 0.01
C ILE A 31 -17.86 4.15 1.09
N TRP A 32 -17.77 3.56 2.26
CA TRP A 32 -17.08 4.11 3.42
C TRP A 32 -15.93 3.18 3.81
N GLY A 33 -14.95 3.68 4.53
CA GLY A 33 -13.85 2.84 4.93
C GLY A 33 -12.80 3.54 5.77
N THR A 34 -11.80 2.77 6.15
CA THR A 34 -10.61 3.22 6.86
C THR A 34 -9.36 2.85 6.06
N VAL A 35 -8.32 3.64 6.24
CA VAL A 35 -6.98 3.36 5.74
C VAL A 35 -6.03 3.45 6.92
N GLU A 36 -5.47 2.31 7.31
CA GLU A 36 -4.44 2.23 8.35
C GLU A 36 -3.09 2.11 7.66
N TRP A 37 -2.19 3.05 7.96
CA TRP A 37 -0.85 3.10 7.37
C TRP A 37 0.14 2.42 8.31
N SER A 38 0.99 1.55 7.76
CA SER A 38 2.17 1.07 8.47
C SER A 38 3.37 1.98 8.18
N GLU A 39 4.31 2.04 9.11
CA GLU A 39 5.70 2.44 8.82
C GLU A 39 6.32 1.51 7.75
N ALA A 40 7.46 1.92 7.19
CA ALA A 40 8.20 1.12 6.22
C ALA A 40 8.45 -0.30 6.75
N VAL A 41 7.93 -1.30 6.03
CA VAL A 41 7.98 -2.71 6.43
C VAL A 41 9.35 -3.33 6.15
N THR A 42 10.04 -2.82 5.11
CA THR A 42 11.43 -3.19 4.82
C THR A 42 12.10 -2.12 3.96
N THR A 43 13.44 -2.12 3.95
CA THR A 43 14.27 -1.25 3.12
C THR A 43 15.11 -2.09 2.17
N ILE A 44 15.16 -1.69 0.90
CA ILE A 44 15.98 -2.28 -0.14
C ILE A 44 17.09 -1.29 -0.50
N ASP A 45 18.33 -1.75 -0.48
CA ASP A 45 19.47 -0.96 -0.94
C ASP A 45 19.33 -0.63 -2.42
N TYR A 46 19.83 0.55 -2.80
CA TYR A 46 19.61 1.15 -4.11
C TYR A 46 19.83 0.17 -5.27
N PRO A 47 18.78 -0.33 -5.95
CA PRO A 47 18.96 -1.15 -7.12
C PRO A 47 19.53 -0.27 -8.25
N LEU A 48 20.47 -0.83 -9.01
CA LEU A 48 21.16 -0.13 -10.10
C LEU A 48 20.20 0.40 -11.19
N HIS A 49 18.98 -0.13 -11.25
CA HIS A 49 17.91 0.33 -12.11
C HIS A 49 16.87 1.15 -11.34
N ARG A 50 16.67 2.40 -11.76
CA ARG A 50 15.74 3.37 -11.19
C ARG A 50 14.38 3.36 -11.90
N PRO A 51 13.36 2.64 -11.43
CA PRO A 51 12.00 3.07 -11.73
C PRO A 51 11.74 4.37 -10.96
N ARG A 52 11.30 5.46 -11.61
CA ARG A 52 10.99 6.74 -10.94
C ARG A 52 9.58 6.77 -10.32
N HIS A 53 8.93 5.62 -10.20
CA HIS A 53 7.50 5.55 -9.91
C HIS A 53 7.23 4.48 -8.87
N CYS A 54 6.37 4.81 -7.90
CA CYS A 54 5.81 3.85 -6.96
C CYS A 54 4.97 2.82 -7.72
N LYS A 55 5.31 1.55 -7.55
CA LYS A 55 4.64 0.40 -8.13
C LYS A 55 3.94 -0.37 -7.03
N ILE A 56 2.68 -0.71 -7.27
CA ILE A 56 1.98 -1.68 -6.43
C ILE A 56 2.68 -3.04 -6.61
N LEU A 57 3.24 -3.54 -5.52
CA LEU A 57 3.96 -4.81 -5.50
C LEU A 57 2.99 -5.97 -5.30
N TYR A 58 2.01 -5.79 -4.41
CA TYR A 58 1.05 -6.83 -4.07
C TYR A 58 -0.23 -6.23 -3.50
N SER A 59 -1.37 -6.85 -3.81
CA SER A 59 -2.64 -6.59 -3.15
C SER A 59 -3.29 -7.90 -2.73
N LEU A 60 -3.87 -7.91 -1.53
CA LEU A 60 -4.63 -9.05 -1.02
C LEU A 60 -5.94 -8.58 -0.41
N SER A 61 -7.04 -9.08 -0.95
CA SER A 61 -8.36 -8.94 -0.36
C SER A 61 -8.54 -10.01 0.70
N PHE A 62 -8.83 -9.61 1.93
CA PHE A 62 -9.29 -10.51 2.98
C PHE A 62 -10.81 -10.46 2.98
N ASN A 63 -11.46 -11.62 2.81
CA ASN A 63 -12.86 -11.79 3.17
C ASN A 63 -12.85 -12.21 4.65
N LEU A 64 -13.01 -11.24 5.56
CA LEU A 64 -13.29 -11.54 6.97
C LEU A 64 -14.79 -11.78 7.14
#